data_AF-A0A3N5HPM1-F1
#
_entry.id   AF-A0A3N5HPM1-F1
#
_cell.length_a   1.000
_cell.length_b   1.000
_cell.length_c   1.000
_cell.angle_alpha   90.00
_cell.angle_beta   90.00
_cell.angle_gamma   90.00
#
_symmetry.space_group_name_H-M   'P 1'
#
loop_
_entity.id
_entity.type
_entity.pdbx_description
1 polymer ?
#
loop_
_entity_poly.entity_id
_entity_poly.type
_entity_poly.pdbx_seq_one_letter_code
_entity_poly.pdbx_strand_id
1 'polypeptide(L)'
;MPENAVHSVLLFVLLLQAKHFVCDGPLQTKDMVHDKGIYGQPLGLLHAGLHGTGTLVVSLAFGLDVRTAIALGAVDALIHYHIDFAKERLVRSQGWSFNNAQFWWAIVGDQFLHNVTYIAMAAYVFG
;
A
#
# COMPACT_ATOMS: atom_id res chain seq x y z
N MET A 1 1.26 21.29 19.05
CA MET A 1 2.11 20.09 18.87
C MET A 1 3.54 20.56 18.82
N PRO A 2 4.48 19.98 19.58
CA PRO A 2 5.88 20.37 19.48
C PRO A 2 6.36 20.14 18.03
N GLU A 3 7.18 21.04 17.47
CA GLU A 3 7.58 21.05 16.04
C GLU A 3 8.16 19.71 15.58
N ASN A 4 8.74 18.93 16.49
CA ASN A 4 9.23 17.58 16.25
C ASN A 4 8.14 16.59 15.79
N ALA A 5 6.90 16.72 16.25
CA ALA A 5 5.82 15.79 15.92
C ALA A 5 5.37 15.91 14.45
N VAL A 6 5.30 17.13 13.92
CA VAL A 6 4.94 17.34 12.50
C VAL A 6 6.02 16.76 11.59
N HIS A 7 7.30 16.99 11.90
CA HIS A 7 8.40 16.41 11.15
C HIS A 7 8.39 14.86 11.19
N SER A 8 8.10 14.26 12.36
CA SER A 8 7.97 12.81 12.49
C SER A 8 6.82 12.25 11.65
N VAL A 9 5.64 12.89 11.68
CA VAL A 9 4.48 12.48 10.85
C VAL A 9 4.82 12.56 9.36
N LEU A 10 5.41 13.68 8.91
CA LEU A 10 5.80 13.86 7.52
C LEU A 10 6.82 12.80 7.07
N LEU A 11 7.84 12.53 7.90
CA LEU A 11 8.84 11.51 7.59
C LEU A 11 8.23 10.10 7.56
N PHE A 12 7.34 9.79 8.50
CA PHE A 12 6.66 8.49 8.56
C PHE A 12 5.85 8.24 7.29
N VAL A 13 5.00 9.20 6.92
CA VAL A 13 4.18 9.14 5.70
C VAL A 13 5.04 9.14 4.43
N LEU A 14 6.16 9.86 4.40
CA LEU A 14 7.10 9.84 3.28
C LEU A 14 7.73 8.45 3.11
N LEU A 15 8.15 7.79 4.20
CA LEU A 15 8.72 6.45 4.11
C LEU A 15 7.68 5.39 3.72
N LEU A 16 6.42 5.54 4.16
CA LEU A 16 5.33 4.68 3.69
C LEU A 16 5.00 4.90 2.20
N GLN A 17 5.13 6.12 1.69
CA GLN A 17 5.03 6.39 0.26
C GLN A 17 6.23 5.83 -0.53
N ALA A 18 7.44 6.00 -0.01
CA ALA A 18 8.64 5.46 -0.63
C ALA A 18 8.60 3.93 -0.70
N LYS A 19 8.20 3.24 0.38
CA LYS A 19 8.04 1.78 0.35
C LYS A 19 6.96 1.37 -0.64
N HIS A 20 5.84 2.11 -0.72
CA HIS A 20 4.78 1.83 -1.67
C HIS A 20 5.28 1.89 -3.11
N PHE A 21 5.99 2.97 -3.47
CA PHE A 21 6.62 3.12 -4.77
C PHE A 21 7.60 1.98 -5.07
N VAL A 22 8.44 1.58 -4.12
CA VAL A 22 9.38 0.47 -4.32
C VAL A 22 8.65 -0.86 -4.56
N CYS A 23 7.57 -1.11 -3.81
CA CYS A 23 6.80 -2.35 -3.89
C CYS A 23 5.95 -2.44 -5.17
N ASP A 24 5.33 -1.35 -5.61
CA ASP A 24 4.51 -1.27 -6.84
C ASP A 24 5.33 -1.07 -8.12
N GLY A 25 6.54 -0.53 -7.99
CA GLY A 25 7.44 -0.30 -9.11
C GLY A 25 8.53 -1.37 -9.16
N PRO A 26 9.75 -1.09 -8.68
CA PRO A 26 10.92 -1.98 -8.78
C PRO A 26 10.71 -3.45 -8.39
N LEU A 27 9.94 -3.74 -7.34
CA LEU A 27 9.74 -5.11 -6.85
C LEU A 27 8.56 -5.82 -7.52
N GLN A 28 7.66 -5.09 -8.18
CA GLN A 28 6.47 -5.68 -8.76
C GLN A 28 6.78 -6.35 -10.10
N THR A 29 6.46 -7.63 -10.21
CA THR A 29 6.57 -8.37 -11.47
C THR A 29 5.24 -8.35 -12.24
N LYS A 30 5.29 -8.66 -13.55
CA LYS A 30 4.09 -8.83 -14.37
C LYS A 30 3.18 -9.94 -13.84
N ASP A 31 3.75 -11.02 -13.31
CA ASP A 31 3.00 -12.13 -12.75
C ASP A 31 2.27 -11.72 -11.46
N MET A 32 2.88 -10.86 -10.63
CA MET A 32 2.20 -10.26 -9.48
C MET A 32 1.01 -9.38 -9.89
N VAL A 33 1.16 -8.57 -10.95
CA VAL A 33 0.05 -7.78 -11.52
C VAL A 33 -1.07 -8.69 -11.99
N HIS A 34 -0.73 -9.76 -12.71
CA HIS A 34 -1.70 -10.75 -13.16
C HIS A 34 -2.47 -11.36 -11.99
N ASP A 35 -1.74 -11.88 -10.99
CA ASP A 35 -2.30 -12.63 -9.88
C ASP A 35 -3.10 -11.77 -8.92
N LYS A 36 -2.71 -10.50 -8.68
CA LYS A 36 -3.47 -9.63 -7.76
C LYS A 36 -4.89 -9.31 -8.26
N GLY A 37 -5.16 -9.51 -9.55
CA GLY A 37 -6.52 -9.43 -10.11
C GLY A 37 -7.35 -10.73 -10.01
N ILE A 38 -6.81 -11.79 -9.39
CA ILE A 38 -7.49 -13.06 -9.15
C ILE A 38 -7.43 -13.33 -7.63
N TYR A 39 -8.60 -13.43 -7.01
CA TYR A 39 -8.68 -13.54 -5.55
C TYR A 39 -7.98 -14.82 -5.05
N GLY A 40 -7.19 -14.69 -3.98
CA GLY A 40 -6.42 -15.75 -3.34
C GLY A 40 -5.15 -16.21 -4.06
N GLN A 41 -4.77 -15.65 -5.22
CA GLN A 41 -3.58 -16.13 -5.93
C GLN A 41 -2.26 -15.81 -5.19
N PRO A 42 -1.28 -16.74 -5.18
CA PRO A 42 -0.09 -16.63 -4.34
C PRO A 42 0.75 -15.38 -4.62
N LEU A 43 0.95 -14.98 -5.87
CA LEU A 43 1.81 -13.81 -6.16
C LEU A 43 1.12 -12.49 -5.85
N GLY A 44 -0.22 -12.45 -5.90
CA GLY A 44 -1.01 -11.31 -5.42
C GLY A 44 -0.91 -11.17 -3.89
N LEU A 45 -0.99 -12.29 -3.17
CA LEU A 45 -0.79 -12.32 -1.72
C LEU A 45 0.66 -11.97 -1.33
N LEU A 46 1.64 -12.45 -2.10
CA LEU A 46 3.05 -12.12 -1.91
C LEU A 46 3.29 -10.61 -2.07
N HIS A 47 2.75 -10.00 -3.13
CA HIS A 47 2.86 -8.57 -3.36
C HIS A 47 2.29 -7.75 -2.19
N ALA A 48 1.09 -8.09 -1.72
CA ALA A 48 0.52 -7.48 -0.52
C ALA A 48 1.39 -7.71 0.73
N GLY A 49 1.98 -8.90 0.87
CA GLY A 49 2.93 -9.22 1.95
C GLY A 49 4.21 -8.39 1.91
N LEU A 50 4.71 -8.03 0.73
CA LEU A 50 5.86 -7.11 0.58
C LEU A 50 5.52 -5.72 1.12
N HIS A 51 4.31 -5.22 0.82
CA HIS A 51 3.82 -3.95 1.38
C HIS A 51 3.73 -4.00 2.90
N GLY A 52 3.10 -5.05 3.45
CA GLY A 52 3.01 -5.24 4.89
C GLY A 52 4.37 -5.35 5.58
N THR A 53 5.34 -6.02 4.94
CA THR A 53 6.73 -6.11 5.42
C THR A 53 7.40 -4.75 5.43
N GLY A 54 7.22 -3.95 4.37
CA GLY A 54 7.70 -2.58 4.32
C GLY A 54 7.12 -1.71 5.44
N THR A 55 5.82 -1.80 5.68
CA THR A 55 5.14 -1.07 6.78
C THR A 55 5.62 -1.51 8.15
N LEU A 56 5.86 -2.81 8.36
CA LEU A 56 6.48 -3.32 9.59
C LEU A 56 7.86 -2.70 9.79
N VAL A 57 8.71 -2.66 8.76
CA VAL A 57 10.07 -2.09 8.85
C VAL A 57 10.01 -0.59 9.19
N VAL A 58 9.15 0.17 8.51
CA VAL A 58 8.96 1.60 8.80
C VAL A 58 8.46 1.81 10.24
N SER A 59 7.50 1.00 10.69
CA SER A 59 6.95 1.07 12.05
C SER A 59 8.02 0.82 13.12
N LEU A 60 8.84 -0.21 12.95
CA LEU A 60 9.95 -0.51 13.86
C LEU A 60 11.01 0.61 13.86
N ALA A 61 11.32 1.20 12.71
CA ALA A 61 12.26 2.33 12.60
C ALA A 61 11.78 3.57 13.37
N PHE A 62 10.46 3.70 13.59
CA PHE A 62 9.85 4.74 14.41
C PHE A 62 9.69 4.36 15.88
N GLY A 63 10.23 3.22 16.30
CA GLY A 63 10.28 2.80 17.70
C GLY A 63 8.98 2.18 18.22
N LEU A 64 8.05 1.79 17.34
CA LEU A 64 6.86 1.03 17.74
C LEU A 64 7.29 -0.35 18.24
N ASP A 65 6.55 -0.87 19.23
CA ASP A 65 6.80 -2.23 19.71
C ASP A 65 6.48 -3.26 18.61
N VAL A 66 7.11 -4.43 18.72
CA VAL A 66 7.03 -5.50 17.70
C VAL A 66 5.59 -5.95 17.44
N ARG A 67 4.73 -6.01 18.48
CA ARG A 67 3.35 -6.45 18.31
C ARG A 67 2.56 -5.42 17.50
N THR A 68 2.70 -4.13 17.82
CA THR A 68 2.05 -3.05 17.09
C THR A 68 2.56 -2.96 15.64
N ALA A 69 3.87 -3.08 15.41
CA ALA A 69 4.45 -3.07 14.08
C ALA A 69 3.97 -4.25 13.20
N ILE A 70 3.86 -5.46 13.78
CA ILE A 70 3.27 -6.62 13.08
C ILE A 70 1.81 -6.39 12.75
N ALA A 71 1.03 -5.84 13.70
CA ALA A 71 -0.38 -5.54 13.47
C ALA A 71 -0.58 -4.52 12.33
N LEU A 72 0.21 -3.44 12.33
CA LEU A 72 0.16 -2.43 11.26
C LEU A 72 0.56 -3.02 9.89
N GLY A 73 1.63 -3.83 9.85
CA GLY A 73 2.03 -4.52 8.62
C GLY A 73 0.95 -5.49 8.10
N ALA A 74 0.29 -6.22 8.98
CA ALA A 74 -0.80 -7.13 8.60
C ALA A 74 -2.04 -6.36 8.09
N VAL A 75 -2.40 -5.25 8.74
CA VAL A 75 -3.49 -4.36 8.30
C VAL A 75 -3.17 -3.76 6.93
N ASP A 76 -1.93 -3.29 6.73
CA ASP A 76 -1.48 -2.77 5.44
C ASP A 76 -1.60 -3.81 4.35
N ALA A 77 -1.03 -5.00 4.53
CA ALA A 77 -1.12 -6.09 3.56
C ALA A 77 -2.58 -6.43 3.23
N LEU A 78 -3.45 -6.52 4.25
CA LEU A 78 -4.85 -6.84 4.05
C LEU A 78 -5.58 -5.77 3.25
N ILE A 79 -5.47 -4.49 3.62
CA ILE A 79 -6.16 -3.40 2.91
C ILE A 79 -5.58 -3.25 1.50
N HIS A 80 -4.26 -3.27 1.38
CA HIS A 80 -3.54 -3.14 0.12
C HIS A 80 -4.00 -4.21 -0.88
N TYR A 81 -4.05 -5.48 -0.44
CA TYR A 81 -4.54 -6.59 -1.26
C TYR A 81 -5.94 -6.34 -1.83
N HIS A 82 -6.87 -5.83 -1.01
CA HIS A 82 -8.26 -5.64 -1.43
C HIS A 82 -8.42 -4.43 -2.36
N ILE A 83 -7.67 -3.35 -2.16
CA ILE A 83 -7.64 -2.20 -3.07
C ILE A 83 -7.13 -2.66 -4.45
N ASP A 84 -5.99 -3.36 -4.46
CA ASP A 84 -5.38 -3.86 -5.68
C ASP A 84 -6.29 -4.81 -6.45
N PHE A 85 -6.89 -5.77 -5.73
CA PHE A 85 -7.83 -6.71 -6.29
C PHE A 85 -9.04 -6.00 -6.89
N ALA A 86 -9.63 -5.05 -6.17
CA ALA A 86 -10.78 -4.29 -6.66
C ALA A 86 -10.44 -3.49 -7.92
N LYS A 87 -9.30 -2.82 -7.94
CA LYS A 87 -8.82 -2.05 -9.11
C LYS A 87 -8.56 -2.95 -10.31
N GLU A 88 -7.80 -4.04 -10.14
CA GLU A 88 -7.51 -4.97 -11.23
C GLU A 88 -8.79 -5.63 -11.76
N ARG A 89 -9.70 -6.02 -10.87
CA ARG A 89 -10.98 -6.61 -11.27
C ARG A 89 -11.84 -5.63 -12.06
N LEU A 90 -11.90 -4.37 -11.62
CA LEU A 90 -12.61 -3.31 -12.33
C LEU A 90 -12.03 -3.12 -13.74
N VAL A 91 -10.73 -2.86 -13.85
CA VAL A 91 -10.03 -2.62 -15.13
C VAL A 91 -10.25 -3.78 -16.11
N ARG A 92 -10.09 -5.03 -15.64
CA ARG A 92 -10.30 -6.23 -16.47
C ARG A 92 -11.75 -6.41 -16.89
N SER A 93 -12.71 -6.21 -15.98
CA SER A 93 -14.13 -6.37 -16.27
C SER A 93 -14.63 -5.37 -17.32
N GLN A 94 -14.02 -4.19 -17.38
CA GLN A 94 -14.37 -3.13 -18.32
C GLN A 94 -13.53 -3.18 -19.62
N GLY A 95 -12.53 -4.06 -19.69
CA GLY A 95 -11.60 -4.13 -20.83
C GLY A 95 -10.79 -2.85 -21.04
N TRP A 96 -10.56 -2.07 -19.97
CA TRP A 96 -9.82 -0.82 -20.09
C TRP A 96 -8.33 -1.07 -20.32
N SER A 97 -7.78 -0.36 -21.28
CA SER A 97 -6.35 -0.32 -21.61
C SER A 97 -5.80 1.09 -21.41
N PHE A 98 -4.49 1.28 -21.59
CA PHE A 98 -3.86 2.61 -21.51
C PHE A 98 -4.46 3.66 -22.49
N ASN A 99 -5.23 3.22 -23.50
CA ASN A 99 -5.96 4.08 -24.42
C ASN A 99 -7.28 4.65 -23.82
N ASN A 100 -7.72 4.16 -22.66
CA ASN A 100 -8.92 4.60 -21.98
C ASN A 100 -8.55 5.54 -20.82
N ALA A 101 -9.23 6.69 -20.71
CA ALA A 101 -9.01 7.62 -19.58
C ALA A 101 -9.27 6.96 -18.22
N GLN A 102 -10.25 6.05 -18.17
CA GLN A 102 -10.64 5.32 -16.98
C GLN A 102 -9.57 4.36 -16.46
N PHE A 103 -8.69 3.84 -17.33
CA PHE A 103 -7.52 3.10 -16.90
C PHE A 103 -6.65 3.97 -16.01
N TRP A 104 -6.36 5.20 -16.45
CA TRP A 104 -5.57 6.15 -15.67
C TRP A 104 -6.28 6.59 -14.38
N TRP A 105 -7.60 6.78 -14.41
CA TRP A 105 -8.38 7.05 -13.19
C TRP A 105 -8.29 5.91 -12.18
N ALA A 106 -8.37 4.67 -12.64
CA ALA A 106 -8.24 3.50 -11.78
C ALA A 106 -6.84 3.42 -11.15
N ILE A 107 -5.79 3.68 -11.94
CA ILE A 107 -4.41 3.72 -11.45
C ILE A 107 -4.21 4.84 -10.40
N VAL A 108 -4.62 6.08 -10.68
CA VAL A 108 -4.43 7.17 -9.70
C VAL A 108 -5.35 7.01 -8.48
N GLY A 109 -6.54 6.44 -8.66
CA GLY A 109 -7.46 6.13 -7.56
C GLY A 109 -6.92 5.06 -6.62
N ASP A 110 -6.29 4.02 -7.17
CA ASP A 110 -5.54 3.01 -6.41
C ASP A 110 -4.45 3.65 -5.55
N GLN A 111 -3.57 4.45 -6.16
CA GLN A 111 -2.51 5.16 -5.44
C GLN A 111 -3.06 6.11 -4.35
N PHE A 112 -4.19 6.79 -4.62
CA PHE A 112 -4.85 7.64 -3.65
C PHE A 112 -5.35 6.85 -2.43
N LEU A 113 -6.03 5.71 -2.65
CA LEU A 113 -6.58 4.90 -1.56
C LEU A 113 -5.48 4.33 -0.66
N HIS A 114 -4.36 3.86 -1.24
CA HIS A 114 -3.20 3.44 -0.44
C HIS A 114 -2.58 4.59 0.35
N ASN A 115 -2.56 5.81 -0.18
CA ASN A 115 -2.09 6.96 0.59
C ASN A 115 -3.04 7.32 1.74
N VAL A 116 -4.36 7.17 1.55
CA VAL A 116 -5.34 7.36 2.63
C VAL A 116 -5.10 6.38 3.78
N THR A 117 -4.72 5.13 3.51
CA THR A 117 -4.38 4.17 4.60
C THR A 117 -3.15 4.63 5.38
N TYR A 118 -2.13 5.19 4.73
CA TYR A 118 -0.95 5.73 5.43
C TYR A 118 -1.25 6.96 6.27
N ILE A 119 -2.15 7.84 5.82
CA ILE A 119 -2.63 8.95 6.64
C ILE A 119 -3.36 8.42 7.87
N ALA A 120 -4.21 7.40 7.72
CA ALA A 120 -4.90 6.77 8.86
C ALA A 120 -3.93 6.10 9.83
N MET A 121 -2.89 5.42 9.33
CA MET A 121 -1.83 4.84 10.16
C MET A 121 -1.05 5.92 10.90
N ALA A 122 -0.67 7.02 10.24
CA ALA A 122 0.00 8.13 10.90
C ALA A 122 -0.88 8.75 12.00
N ALA A 123 -2.18 8.92 11.74
CA ALA A 123 -3.12 9.39 12.75
C ALA A 123 -3.22 8.44 13.95
N TYR A 124 -3.18 7.12 13.73
CA TYR A 124 -3.15 6.13 14.81
C TYR A 124 -1.85 6.19 15.63
N VAL A 125 -0.70 6.36 14.97
CA VAL A 125 0.62 6.31 15.61
C VAL A 125 0.94 7.58 16.39
N PHE A 126 0.52 8.75 15.90
CA PHE A 126 0.89 10.06 16.46
C PHE A 126 -0.28 10.85 17.08
N GLY A 127 -1.50 10.31 17.00
CA GLY A 127 -2.72 10.93 17.54
C GLY A 127 -3.05 10.56 18.98
#